data_AF-A0A1I2BFG3-F1
#
_entry.id   AF-A0A1I2BFG3-F1
#
_cell.length_a   1.000
_cell.length_b   1.000
_cell.length_c   1.000
_cell.angle_alpha   90.00
_cell.angle_beta   90.00
_cell.angle_gamma   90.00
#
_symmetry.space_group_name_H-M   'P 1'
#
loop_
_entity.id
_entity.type
_entity.pdbx_description
1 polymer ?
#
loop_
_entity_poly.entity_id
_entity_poly.type
_entity_poly.pdbx_seq_one_letter_code
_entity_poly.pdbx_strand_id
1 'polypeptide(L)'
;MKIFKLLLLLVLSFSLWSCNEHDDEVIKADFSVLGVTTVSINNKPYSVKEGMLLEVEEDELIALVGFESTQSTARLMIEYAVIISADEPFVVAAESAYPDVVITIDTEEEDDKIHCVVQFSREGYQEQLSYEFYAISALPEVE
;
A
#
# COMPACT_ATOMS: atom_id res chain seq x y z
N MET A 1 -20.32 -38.86 48.62
CA MET A 1 -19.77 -37.49 48.43
C MET A 1 -18.25 -37.44 48.17
N LYS A 2 -17.63 -38.43 47.51
CA LYS A 2 -16.18 -38.38 47.16
C LYS A 2 -15.92 -38.00 45.69
N ILE A 3 -16.87 -38.28 44.81
CA ILE A 3 -16.79 -38.01 43.37
C ILE A 3 -16.91 -36.50 43.06
N PHE A 4 -17.70 -35.77 43.85
CA PHE A 4 -17.88 -34.33 43.68
C PHE A 4 -16.60 -33.52 43.96
N LYS A 5 -15.74 -34.00 44.88
CA LYS A 5 -14.44 -33.38 45.15
C LYS A 5 -13.43 -33.62 44.03
N LEU A 6 -13.54 -34.74 43.31
CA LEU A 6 -12.65 -35.07 42.20
C LEU A 6 -12.97 -34.22 40.96
N LEU A 7 -14.25 -33.96 40.71
CA LEU A 7 -14.70 -33.15 39.58
C LEU A 7 -14.27 -31.68 39.72
N LEU A 8 -14.30 -31.15 40.95
CA LEU A 8 -13.90 -29.76 41.24
C LEU A 8 -12.39 -29.54 41.05
N LEU A 9 -11.58 -30.57 41.33
CA LEU A 9 -10.13 -30.56 41.11
C LEU A 9 -9.76 -30.62 39.62
N LEU A 10 -10.56 -31.29 38.80
CA LEU A 10 -10.32 -31.41 37.35
C LEU A 10 -10.67 -30.10 36.62
N VAL A 11 -11.73 -29.39 37.05
CA VAL A 11 -12.11 -28.08 36.48
C VAL A 11 -11.05 -27.00 36.79
N LEU A 12 -10.44 -27.04 37.98
CA LEU A 12 -9.34 -26.13 38.35
C LEU A 12 -8.04 -26.39 37.58
N SER A 13 -7.85 -27.58 37.00
CA SER A 13 -6.67 -27.90 36.20
C SER A 13 -6.75 -27.40 34.75
N PHE A 14 -7.95 -27.11 34.25
CA PHE A 14 -8.14 -26.56 32.89
C PHE A 14 -8.00 -25.03 32.83
N SER A 15 -8.08 -24.33 33.96
CA SER A 15 -7.93 -22.86 34.01
C SER A 15 -6.47 -22.37 34.06
N LEU A 16 -5.49 -23.28 33.95
CA LEU A 16 -4.06 -22.93 33.83
C LEU A 16 -3.53 -23.00 32.39
N TRP A 17 -4.36 -23.34 31.41
CA TRP A 17 -4.10 -22.90 30.04
C TRP A 17 -4.48 -21.43 29.95
N SER A 18 -3.63 -20.63 30.58
CA SER A 18 -3.47 -19.22 30.29
C SER A 18 -3.39 -19.12 28.77
N CYS A 19 -4.41 -18.50 28.16
CA CYS A 19 -4.20 -17.80 26.91
C CYS A 19 -2.95 -16.95 27.15
N ASN A 20 -1.84 -17.34 26.54
CA ASN A 20 -0.86 -16.36 26.12
C ASN A 20 -1.66 -15.48 25.15
N GLU A 21 -2.21 -14.38 25.64
CA GLU A 21 -2.19 -13.18 24.85
C GLU A 21 -0.69 -12.96 24.57
N HIS A 22 -0.22 -13.50 23.45
CA HIS A 22 0.86 -12.82 22.77
C HIS A 22 0.27 -11.44 22.50
N ASP A 23 0.59 -10.50 23.39
CA ASP A 23 0.85 -9.13 23.01
C ASP A 23 1.96 -9.22 21.94
N ASP A 24 1.57 -9.63 20.72
CA ASP A 24 2.34 -9.30 19.55
C ASP A 24 2.30 -7.78 19.56
N GLU A 25 3.39 -7.16 20.05
CA GLU A 25 3.63 -5.74 19.85
C GLU A 25 3.28 -5.47 18.39
N VAL A 26 2.24 -4.66 18.18
CA VAL A 26 1.84 -4.26 16.84
C VAL A 26 2.99 -3.40 16.32
N ILE A 27 3.96 -4.06 15.68
CA ILE A 27 5.10 -3.39 15.06
C ILE A 27 4.47 -2.49 14.00
N LYS A 28 4.55 -1.18 14.24
CA LYS A 28 4.11 -0.18 13.27
C LYS A 28 5.01 -0.34 12.03
N ALA A 29 4.41 -0.70 10.90
CA ALA A 29 5.13 -0.83 9.63
C ALA A 29 5.92 0.44 9.30
N ASP A 30 7.18 0.28 8.88
CA ASP A 30 8.07 1.37 8.49
C ASP A 30 8.34 1.32 6.98
N PHE A 31 7.49 1.98 6.20
CA PHE A 31 7.61 2.00 4.74
C PHE A 31 8.86 2.74 4.22
N SER A 32 9.60 3.46 5.08
CA SER A 32 10.85 4.11 4.69
C SER A 32 11.95 3.12 4.28
N VAL A 33 11.84 1.86 4.72
CA VAL A 33 12.77 0.77 4.35
C VAL A 33 12.75 0.45 2.86
N LEU A 34 11.68 0.84 2.15
CA LEU A 34 11.53 0.70 0.70
C LEU A 34 12.23 1.83 -0.07
N GLY A 35 12.62 2.91 0.61
CA GLY A 35 13.43 3.98 0.04
C GLY A 35 12.85 4.62 -1.21
N VAL A 36 11.52 4.67 -1.36
CA VAL A 36 10.89 5.26 -2.54
C VAL A 36 11.25 6.74 -2.64
N THR A 37 11.81 7.14 -3.78
CA THR A 37 12.28 8.53 -3.99
C THR A 37 11.35 9.29 -4.90
N THR A 38 10.93 8.67 -6.01
CA THR A 38 10.20 9.35 -7.07
C THR A 38 9.28 8.37 -7.78
N VAL A 39 8.08 8.83 -8.09
CA VAL A 39 7.19 8.19 -9.06
C VAL A 39 6.94 9.23 -10.16
N SER A 40 7.07 8.84 -11.41
CA SER A 40 6.84 9.71 -12.56
C SER A 40 5.61 9.25 -13.32
N ILE A 41 4.75 10.18 -13.72
CA ILE A 41 3.58 9.92 -14.57
C ILE A 41 3.70 10.82 -15.79
N ASN A 42 3.64 10.25 -16.99
CA ASN A 42 3.84 10.94 -18.27
C ASN A 42 5.14 11.78 -18.29
N ASN A 43 6.22 11.23 -17.73
CA ASN A 43 7.53 11.87 -17.56
C ASN A 43 7.57 13.08 -16.60
N LYS A 44 6.48 13.38 -15.89
CA LYS A 44 6.48 14.36 -14.80
C LYS A 44 6.83 13.65 -13.49
N PRO A 45 7.95 14.00 -12.83
CA PRO A 45 8.35 13.37 -11.58
C PRO A 45 7.60 13.96 -10.38
N TYR A 46 7.17 13.09 -9.47
CA TYR A 46 6.62 13.43 -8.16
C TYR A 46 7.51 12.87 -7.07
N SER A 47 8.00 13.75 -6.21
CA SER A 47 8.80 13.38 -5.04
C SER A 47 7.93 12.73 -3.97
N VAL A 48 8.54 11.88 -3.15
CA VAL A 48 7.87 11.29 -1.98
C VAL A 48 8.03 12.17 -0.74
N LYS A 49 6.90 12.51 -0.12
CA LYS A 49 6.72 13.16 1.18
C LYS A 49 6.33 12.14 2.24
N GLU A 50 6.80 12.35 3.47
CA GLU A 50 6.49 11.50 4.63
C GLU A 50 6.81 10.00 4.42
N GLY A 51 7.75 9.71 3.52
CA GLY A 51 8.19 8.35 3.20
C GLY A 51 7.20 7.50 2.41
N MET A 52 6.03 8.04 2.02
CA MET A 52 5.01 7.28 1.28
C MET A 52 4.12 8.11 0.35
N LEU A 53 3.82 9.38 0.64
CA LEU A 53 2.87 10.18 -0.15
C LEU A 53 3.57 10.89 -1.31
N LEU A 54 2.97 10.94 -2.49
CA LEU A 54 3.46 11.77 -3.58
C LEU A 54 3.13 13.25 -3.36
N GLU A 55 4.09 14.13 -3.66
CA GLU A 55 3.90 15.59 -3.66
C GLU A 55 3.13 16.04 -4.89
N VAL A 56 1.80 15.99 -4.81
CA VAL A 56 0.86 16.30 -5.91
C VAL A 56 0.06 17.59 -5.71
N GLU A 57 0.29 18.31 -4.60
CA GLU A 57 -0.55 19.43 -4.14
C GLU A 57 -0.64 20.61 -5.15
N GLU A 58 0.34 20.75 -6.04
CA GLU A 58 0.39 21.81 -7.07
C GLU A 58 -0.05 21.34 -8.47
N ASP A 59 -0.47 20.08 -8.61
CA ASP A 59 -0.87 19.51 -9.89
C ASP A 59 -2.39 19.25 -9.94
N GLU A 60 -3.08 20.00 -10.79
CA GLU A 60 -4.53 19.88 -10.97
C GLU A 60 -4.94 18.58 -11.70
N LEU A 61 -3.99 17.88 -12.31
CA LEU A 61 -4.25 16.65 -13.08
C LEU A 61 -4.08 15.38 -12.25
N ILE A 62 -3.63 15.47 -11.00
CA ILE A 62 -3.51 14.31 -10.11
C ILE A 62 -4.03 14.65 -8.71
N ALA A 63 -4.82 13.75 -8.14
CA ALA A 63 -5.38 13.92 -6.81
C ALA A 63 -5.25 12.63 -6.00
N LEU A 64 -4.89 12.78 -4.72
CA LEU A 64 -4.99 11.70 -3.74
C LEU A 64 -6.48 11.40 -3.49
N VAL A 65 -6.89 10.15 -3.74
CA VAL A 65 -8.26 9.68 -3.55
C VAL A 65 -8.42 9.04 -2.18
N GLY A 66 -7.44 8.24 -1.77
CA GLY A 66 -7.51 7.45 -0.55
C GLY A 66 -6.26 6.64 -0.27
N PHE A 67 -6.30 5.90 0.82
CA PHE A 67 -5.30 4.89 1.14
C PHE A 67 -5.91 3.77 1.96
N GLU A 68 -5.41 2.56 1.77
CA GLU A 68 -5.75 1.38 2.56
C GLU A 68 -4.49 0.85 3.23
N SER A 69 -4.57 0.55 4.53
CA SER A 69 -3.45 -0.06 5.26
C SER A 69 -3.90 -1.30 6.00
N THR A 70 -3.14 -2.39 5.82
CA THR A 70 -3.35 -3.64 6.53
C THR A 70 -2.18 -3.90 7.47
N GLN A 71 -2.36 -3.61 8.76
CA GLN A 71 -1.31 -3.75 9.77
C GLN A 71 -0.74 -5.17 9.87
N SER A 72 -1.60 -6.20 9.78
CA SER A 72 -1.18 -7.60 9.90
C SER A 72 -0.30 -8.10 8.76
N THR A 73 -0.24 -7.36 7.65
CA THR A 73 0.56 -7.73 6.47
C THR A 73 1.60 -6.66 6.11
N ALA A 74 1.72 -5.60 6.91
CA ALA A 74 2.56 -4.44 6.62
C ALA A 74 2.35 -3.89 5.19
N ARG A 75 1.10 -3.90 4.72
CA ARG A 75 0.73 -3.41 3.39
C ARG A 75 0.13 -2.02 3.47
N LEU A 76 0.54 -1.15 2.57
CA LEU A 76 -0.06 0.16 2.33
C LEU A 76 -0.33 0.32 0.84
N MET A 77 -1.54 0.75 0.52
CA MET A 77 -1.98 1.08 -0.82
C MET A 77 -2.42 2.54 -0.82
N ILE A 78 -1.97 3.32 -1.78
CA ILE A 78 -2.31 4.74 -1.92
C ILE A 78 -2.91 4.95 -3.30
N GLU A 79 -4.12 5.48 -3.33
CA GLU A 79 -4.92 5.63 -4.54
C GLU A 79 -4.84 7.07 -5.05
N TYR A 80 -4.56 7.22 -6.33
CA TYR A 80 -4.52 8.49 -7.04
C TYR A 80 -5.46 8.46 -8.24
N ALA A 81 -6.22 9.53 -8.43
CA ALA A 81 -6.93 9.80 -9.67
C ALA A 81 -6.04 10.66 -10.57
N VAL A 82 -5.97 10.34 -11.85
CA VAL A 82 -5.15 11.05 -12.84
C VAL A 82 -6.01 11.45 -14.04
N ILE A 83 -5.91 12.70 -14.47
CA ILE A 83 -6.50 13.17 -15.71
C ILE A 83 -5.40 13.20 -16.77
N ILE A 84 -5.63 12.50 -17.88
CA ILE A 84 -4.69 12.46 -19.00
C ILE A 84 -5.30 13.07 -20.24
N SER A 85 -4.48 13.66 -21.11
CA SER A 85 -4.92 14.05 -22.44
C SER A 85 -5.18 12.81 -23.29
N ALA A 86 -6.25 12.83 -24.10
CA ALA A 86 -6.64 11.69 -24.95
C ALA A 86 -5.54 11.25 -25.95
N ASP A 87 -4.63 12.16 -26.31
CA ASP A 87 -3.55 11.91 -27.27
C ASP A 87 -2.20 11.53 -26.61
N GLU A 88 -2.13 11.49 -25.28
CA GLU A 88 -0.90 11.17 -24.56
C GLU A 88 -0.92 9.73 -24.00
N PRO A 89 0.15 8.94 -24.20
CA PRO A 89 0.24 7.62 -23.60
C PRO A 89 0.39 7.76 -22.09
N PHE A 90 -0.34 6.92 -21.34
CA PHE A 90 -0.15 6.84 -19.90
C PHE A 90 1.07 5.99 -19.57
N VAL A 91 2.10 6.62 -19.01
CA VAL A 91 3.36 5.96 -18.67
C VAL A 91 3.73 6.26 -17.23
N VAL A 92 3.95 5.21 -16.45
CA VAL A 92 4.40 5.33 -15.07
C VAL A 92 5.81 4.75 -14.92
N ALA A 93 6.67 5.46 -14.20
CA ALA A 93 8.00 5.01 -13.81
C ALA A 93 8.23 5.27 -12.32
N ALA A 94 9.11 4.50 -11.70
CA ALA A 94 9.34 4.57 -10.27
C ALA A 94 10.81 4.32 -9.92
N GLU A 95 11.27 4.99 -8.86
CA GLU A 95 12.64 4.93 -8.39
C GLU A 95 12.71 4.68 -6.88
N SER A 96 13.76 3.98 -6.47
CA SER A 96 14.12 3.76 -5.07
C SER A 96 15.60 4.09 -4.85
N ALA A 97 15.92 4.60 -3.66
CA ALA A 97 17.29 4.80 -3.21
C ALA A 97 18.04 3.48 -2.96
N TYR A 98 17.32 2.36 -2.82
CA TYR A 98 17.88 1.06 -2.51
C TYR A 98 17.88 0.15 -3.75
N PRO A 99 19.04 -0.35 -4.21
CA PRO A 99 19.14 -1.15 -5.43
C PRO A 99 18.55 -2.56 -5.30
N ASP A 100 18.29 -3.02 -4.08
CA ASP A 100 17.68 -4.31 -3.73
C ASP A 100 16.15 -4.23 -3.59
N VAL A 101 15.55 -3.07 -3.85
CA VAL A 101 14.09 -2.92 -3.92
C VAL A 101 13.60 -3.41 -5.27
N VAL A 102 12.61 -4.29 -5.23
CA VAL A 102 11.89 -4.78 -6.39
C VAL A 102 10.70 -3.85 -6.63
N ILE A 103 10.67 -3.28 -7.83
CA ILE A 103 9.58 -2.43 -8.30
C ILE A 103 8.87 -3.17 -9.43
N THR A 104 7.58 -3.41 -9.28
CA THR A 104 6.72 -3.96 -10.34
C THR A 104 5.71 -2.91 -10.75
N ILE A 105 5.53 -2.76 -12.06
CA ILE A 105 4.54 -1.86 -12.65
C ILE A 105 3.64 -2.73 -13.52
N ASP A 106 2.37 -2.76 -13.17
CA ASP A 106 1.33 -3.46 -13.93
C ASP A 106 0.31 -2.42 -14.42
N THR A 107 -0.14 -2.55 -15.66
CA THR A 107 -1.04 -1.59 -16.28
C THR A 107 -2.10 -2.32 -17.07
N GLU A 108 -3.36 -2.06 -16.72
CA GLU A 108 -4.54 -2.58 -17.37
C GLU A 108 -5.31 -1.43 -18.01
N GLU A 109 -5.72 -1.60 -19.27
CA GLU A 109 -6.49 -0.62 -20.02
C GLU A 109 -7.87 -1.22 -20.36
N GLU A 110 -8.94 -0.53 -19.97
CA GLU A 110 -10.32 -0.88 -20.31
C GLU A 110 -11.07 0.37 -20.77
N ASP A 111 -11.43 0.41 -22.06
CA ASP A 111 -12.05 1.56 -22.72
C ASP A 111 -11.24 2.87 -22.50
N ASP A 112 -11.85 3.89 -21.89
CA ASP A 112 -11.25 5.20 -21.59
C ASP A 112 -10.63 5.26 -20.18
N LYS A 113 -10.43 4.10 -19.54
CA LYS A 113 -9.87 4.00 -18.19
C LYS A 113 -8.58 3.19 -18.20
N ILE A 114 -7.59 3.72 -17.51
CA ILE A 114 -6.31 3.04 -17.33
C ILE A 114 -6.09 2.88 -15.83
N HIS A 115 -5.83 1.65 -15.40
CA HIS A 115 -5.45 1.33 -14.03
C HIS A 115 -4.00 0.88 -14.02
N CYS A 116 -3.15 1.58 -13.26
CA CYS A 116 -1.76 1.20 -13.10
C CYS A 116 -1.42 1.01 -11.62
N VAL A 117 -0.80 -0.12 -11.32
CA VAL A 117 -0.32 -0.46 -9.98
C VAL A 117 1.21 -0.46 -9.99
N VAL A 118 1.80 0.40 -9.16
CA VAL A 118 3.24 0.41 -8.90
C VAL A 118 3.46 -0.15 -7.51
N GLN A 119 4.08 -1.32 -7.43
CA GLN A 119 4.33 -2.00 -6.16
C GLN A 119 5.83 -2.05 -5.85
N PHE A 120 6.17 -1.72 -4.61
CA PHE A 120 7.50 -1.75 -4.04
C PHE A 120 7.57 -2.85 -2.98
N SER A 121 8.63 -3.65 -3.04
CA SER A 121 8.98 -4.64 -2.01
C SER A 121 10.48 -4.77 -1.88
N ARG A 122 10.96 -5.24 -0.72
CA ARG A 122 12.39 -5.39 -0.46
C ARG A 122 12.67 -6.69 0.26
N GLU A 123 13.68 -7.42 -0.20
CA GLU A 123 14.07 -8.69 0.44
C GLU A 123 14.47 -8.46 1.91
N GLY A 124 13.96 -9.29 2.80
CA GLY A 124 14.22 -9.19 4.25
C GLY A 124 13.31 -8.21 5.01
N TYR A 125 12.41 -7.50 4.32
CA TYR A 125 11.42 -6.60 4.91
C TYR A 125 10.00 -7.13 4.64
N GLN A 126 9.07 -6.86 5.57
CA GLN A 126 7.67 -7.29 5.41
C GLN A 126 6.84 -6.23 4.69
N GLU A 127 7.28 -4.97 4.74
CA GLU A 127 6.62 -3.83 4.17
C GLU A 127 6.42 -3.96 2.67
N GLN A 128 5.21 -3.63 2.22
CA GLN A 128 4.86 -3.51 0.82
C GLN A 128 4.07 -2.22 0.62
N LEU A 129 4.49 -1.42 -0.35
CA LEU A 129 3.83 -0.17 -0.71
C LEU A 129 3.35 -0.26 -2.15
N SER A 130 2.08 0.02 -2.38
CA SER A 130 1.49 0.14 -3.70
C SER A 130 0.96 1.54 -3.94
N TYR A 131 1.26 2.10 -5.11
CA TYR A 131 0.54 3.24 -5.67
C TYR A 131 -0.42 2.73 -6.74
N GLU A 132 -1.68 3.06 -6.62
CA GLU A 132 -2.70 2.76 -7.63
C GLU A 132 -3.10 4.06 -8.33
N PHE A 133 -2.93 4.10 -9.63
CA PHE A 133 -3.30 5.23 -10.47
C PHE A 133 -4.51 4.86 -11.33
N TYR A 134 -5.59 5.60 -11.14
CA TYR A 134 -6.81 5.51 -11.93
C TYR A 134 -6.84 6.69 -12.90
N ALA A 135 -6.36 6.46 -14.11
CA ALA A 135 -6.29 7.47 -15.14
C ALA A 135 -7.55 7.46 -16.03
N ILE A 136 -8.05 8.67 -16.34
CA ILE A 136 -9.21 8.89 -17.20
C ILE A 136 -8.82 9.94 -18.25
N SER A 137 -9.12 9.66 -19.52
CA SER A 137 -8.91 10.65 -20.59
C SER A 137 -9.89 11.81 -20.47
N ALA A 138 -9.36 13.03 -20.48
CA ALA A 138 -10.16 14.22 -20.66
C ALA A 138 -10.78 14.23 -22.07
N LEU A 139 -12.05 14.62 -22.19
CA LEU A 139 -12.67 14.86 -23.49
C LEU A 139 -11.91 15.97 -24.21
N PRO A 140 -11.71 15.86 -25.54
CA PRO A 140 -11.10 16.95 -26.30
C PRO A 140 -11.92 18.22 -26.11
N GLU A 141 -11.25 19.33 -25.84
CA GLU A 141 -11.92 20.64 -25.80
C GLU A 141 -12.61 20.85 -27.15
N VAL A 142 -13.94 21.05 -27.12
CA VAL A 142 -14.71 21.39 -28.30
C VAL A 142 -14.44 22.87 -28.58
N GLU A 143 -13.55 23.15 -29.54
CA GLU A 143 -13.31 24.51 -30.06
C GLU A 143 -14.55 25.15 -30.71
#